data_AF-A0A923DX39-F1
#
_entry.id   AF-A0A923DX39-F1
#
_cell.length_a   1.000
_cell.length_b   1.000
_cell.length_c   1.000
_cell.angle_alpha   90.00
_cell.angle_beta   90.00
_cell.angle_gamma   90.00
#
_symmetry.space_group_name_H-M   'P 1'
#
loop_
_entity.id
_entity.type
_entity.pdbx_description
1 polymer ?
#
loop_
_entity_poly.entity_id
_entity_poly.type
_entity_poly.pdbx_seq_one_letter_code
_entity_poly.pdbx_strand_id
1 'polypeptide(L)'
;MNIGLTRINFKKLKTLIDWKLLVLLLFFLDVKMAIKVPAIVLVYVLQPNFNFGFKLKNPRLPLFYPFISVLAIVAMVINKSYQNSNYFLVLFTGIGFWLLCVLAIHQVKLTVEQQQPKVIHQTIVVFFIINALFSALNLFKIIWEIGEINPYIYQGLFQKYFMGTGDYIKGVTFDTSTTNAILNTVGVIYFLIKKQYPMLILCMVVLIFTASNFSNIMLIGILTVLFVFKSSRDQKSMIVICLFLLVVFMVKISPQNNKYVNETFERVFDKNWDEKLSNVQTKPIPLREKPDSILTQEEKREKFVTLYLDSLNLLQNPIKVSLAKNNKTLIKDEHGRILLPQDSIHTPTFQSIKVPLKIQEPMLLFIEKNSASLPYSSKRTPIPSFPGKAVGLLQSVHFFISHPSKIIVGNGMGNFSSKLAFRTTNLGITGNYPKKYAYINEDFLVNHLDIYLYFFSKQSGYHSITNSPFSGYDQLLSEYGIIGLLLFFIFYIGYFLKDFRKLTYGIPLLCLLLGIFFIDYWFEQLSVLILFELMLLLNIKESSLQATGGLANE
;
A
#
# COMPACT_ATOMS: atom_id res chain seq x y z
N MET A 1 1.64 33.34 -28.38
CA MET A 1 1.00 33.35 -27.04
C MET A 1 2.12 33.44 -26.01
N ASN A 2 2.51 34.66 -25.65
CA ASN A 2 3.62 34.90 -24.71
C ASN A 2 3.16 34.52 -23.31
N ILE A 3 3.63 33.36 -22.82
CA ILE A 3 3.49 32.97 -21.41
C ILE A 3 4.48 33.85 -20.64
N GLY A 4 4.05 35.08 -20.35
CA GLY A 4 4.76 35.94 -19.42
C GLY A 4 4.80 35.24 -18.08
N LEU A 5 5.99 34.86 -17.62
CA LEU A 5 6.28 34.45 -16.25
C LEU A 5 6.00 35.65 -15.33
N THR A 6 4.72 35.91 -15.06
CA THR A 6 4.27 36.92 -14.12
C THR A 6 4.88 36.62 -12.76
N ARG A 7 5.62 37.59 -12.19
CA ARG A 7 6.19 37.53 -10.83
C ARG A 7 5.15 36.96 -9.85
N ILE A 8 5.44 35.79 -9.30
CA ILE A 8 4.61 35.16 -8.27
C ILE A 8 4.62 36.08 -7.04
N ASN A 9 3.48 36.70 -6.74
CA ASN A 9 3.35 37.55 -5.56
C ASN A 9 3.22 36.66 -4.31
N PHE A 10 4.34 36.41 -3.63
CA PHE A 10 4.42 35.58 -2.43
C PHE A 10 3.45 36.00 -1.31
N LYS A 11 3.10 37.30 -1.21
CA LYS A 11 2.11 37.76 -0.22
C LYS A 11 0.71 37.24 -0.52
N LYS A 12 0.32 37.19 -1.80
CA LYS A 12 -0.95 36.58 -2.22
C LYS A 12 -0.94 35.07 -2.00
N LEU A 13 0.18 34.40 -2.28
CA LEU A 13 0.29 32.96 -2.05
C LEU A 13 0.12 32.59 -0.57
N LYS A 14 0.62 33.44 0.35
CA LYS A 14 0.47 33.23 1.79
C LYS A 14 -0.99 33.22 2.26
N THR A 15 -1.86 33.98 1.60
CA THR A 15 -3.29 34.08 1.94
C THR A 15 -4.16 33.07 1.19
N LEU A 16 -3.63 32.43 0.15
CA LEU A 16 -4.37 31.48 -0.69
C LEU A 16 -4.45 30.08 -0.06
N ILE A 17 -3.37 29.64 0.61
CA ILE A 17 -3.32 28.30 1.20
C ILE A 17 -3.10 28.34 2.71
N ASP A 18 -3.69 27.37 3.41
CA ASP A 18 -3.36 27.09 4.80
C ASP A 18 -2.05 26.29 4.85
N TRP A 19 -0.96 27.00 5.18
CA TRP A 19 0.37 26.41 5.33
C TRP A 19 0.48 25.44 6.50
N LYS A 20 -0.29 25.62 7.58
CA LYS A 20 -0.26 24.73 8.74
C LYS A 20 -0.84 23.38 8.35
N LEU A 21 -1.97 23.40 7.64
CA LEU A 21 -2.57 22.19 7.08
C LEU A 21 -1.66 21.52 6.05
N LEU A 22 -1.03 22.30 5.16
CA LEU A 22 -0.13 21.74 4.16
C LEU A 22 1.06 21.03 4.83
N VAL A 23 1.68 21.65 5.83
CA VAL A 23 2.77 21.05 6.61
C VAL A 23 2.29 19.77 7.30
N LEU A 24 1.10 19.78 7.91
CA LEU A 24 0.51 18.58 8.50
C LEU A 24 0.37 17.46 7.44
N LEU A 25 -0.21 17.74 6.28
CA LEU A 25 -0.42 16.74 5.23
C LEU A 25 0.89 16.25 4.59
N LEU A 26 1.91 17.09 4.45
CA LEU A 26 3.18 16.68 3.85
C LEU A 26 3.99 15.79 4.79
N PHE A 27 4.06 16.12 6.08
CA PHE A 27 4.93 15.41 7.02
C PHE A 27 4.21 14.33 7.83
N PHE A 28 2.93 14.52 8.19
CA PHE A 28 2.21 13.53 9.00
C PHE A 28 1.82 12.30 8.17
N LEU A 29 1.65 12.43 6.85
CA LEU A 29 1.34 11.28 5.99
C LEU A 29 2.60 10.47 5.61
N ASP A 30 3.81 10.91 5.99
CA ASP A 30 5.06 10.19 5.78
C ASP A 30 5.07 8.82 6.49
N VAL A 31 5.67 7.78 5.90
CA VAL A 31 5.73 6.42 6.46
C VAL A 31 6.48 6.33 7.80
N LYS A 32 7.43 7.23 8.07
CA LYS A 32 8.31 7.19 9.24
C LYS A 32 7.67 7.91 10.44
N MET A 33 7.46 7.17 11.53
CA MET A 33 7.02 7.74 12.80
C MET A 33 7.92 8.89 13.31
N ALA A 34 9.22 8.82 13.03
CA ALA A 34 10.19 9.85 13.37
C ALA A 34 9.92 11.21 12.68
N ILE A 35 9.14 11.22 11.60
CA ILE A 35 8.70 12.44 10.91
C ILE A 35 7.30 12.84 11.39
N LYS A 36 6.39 11.86 11.55
CA LYS A 36 5.01 12.13 12.00
C LYS A 36 4.92 12.79 13.38
N VAL A 37 5.72 12.33 14.35
CA VAL A 37 5.66 12.87 15.73
C VAL A 37 6.14 14.33 15.79
N PRO A 38 7.30 14.71 15.22
CA PRO A 38 7.66 16.12 15.12
C PRO A 38 6.65 16.97 14.33
N ALA A 39 6.05 16.41 13.26
CA ALA A 39 5.04 17.12 12.48
C ALA A 39 3.81 17.48 13.32
N ILE A 40 3.27 16.53 14.10
CA ILE A 40 2.12 16.81 14.96
C ILE A 40 2.49 17.80 16.06
N VAL A 41 3.67 17.67 16.69
CA VAL A 41 4.16 18.62 17.70
C VAL A 41 4.26 20.03 17.12
N LEU A 42 4.87 20.18 15.94
CA LEU A 42 5.00 21.46 15.25
C LEU A 42 3.63 22.12 15.00
N VAL A 43 2.65 21.36 14.52
CA VAL A 43 1.30 21.89 14.26
C VAL A 43 0.61 22.32 15.55
N TYR A 44 0.77 21.59 16.65
CA TYR A 44 0.25 21.99 17.96
C TYR A 44 0.94 23.23 18.55
N VAL A 45 2.24 23.43 18.28
CA VAL A 45 2.94 24.68 18.62
C VAL A 45 2.40 25.86 17.80
N LEU A 46 2.11 25.63 16.51
CA LEU A 46 1.58 26.67 15.61
C LEU A 46 0.08 26.98 15.82
N GLN A 47 -0.68 26.05 16.40
CA GLN A 47 -2.11 26.17 16.63
C GLN A 47 -2.51 25.45 17.93
N PRO A 48 -2.14 26.02 19.10
CA PRO A 48 -2.39 25.39 20.38
C PRO A 48 -3.88 25.39 20.68
N ASN A 49 -4.48 24.20 20.70
CA ASN A 49 -5.85 23.99 21.14
C ASN A 49 -5.98 22.54 21.59
N PHE A 50 -6.34 22.31 22.85
CA PHE A 50 -6.54 20.96 23.42
C PHE A 50 -7.99 20.70 23.79
N ASN A 51 -8.93 21.48 23.25
CA ASN A 51 -10.36 21.32 23.47
C ASN A 51 -10.92 20.27 22.50
N PHE A 52 -10.66 19.00 22.78
CA PHE A 52 -11.07 17.88 21.93
C PHE A 52 -12.60 17.76 21.76
N GLY A 53 -13.37 18.18 22.77
CA GLY A 53 -14.83 18.21 22.69
C GLY A 53 -15.47 16.81 22.60
N PHE A 54 -14.87 15.82 23.25
CA PHE A 54 -15.47 14.49 23.41
C PHE A 54 -16.70 14.58 24.31
N LYS A 55 -17.88 14.45 23.70
CA LYS A 55 -19.19 14.43 24.37
C LYS A 55 -19.99 13.27 23.78
N LEU A 56 -20.76 12.55 24.60
CA LEU A 56 -21.60 11.45 24.11
C LEU A 56 -22.67 11.95 23.12
N LYS A 57 -23.25 13.12 23.39
CA LYS A 57 -24.19 13.79 22.48
C LYS A 57 -23.45 14.82 21.65
N ASN A 58 -23.62 14.75 20.32
CA ASN A 58 -22.99 15.65 19.35
C ASN A 58 -21.48 15.80 19.55
N PRO A 59 -20.71 14.70 19.50
CA PRO A 59 -19.26 14.77 19.64
C PRO A 59 -18.65 15.63 18.53
N ARG A 60 -17.63 16.43 18.87
CA ARG A 60 -16.84 17.19 17.88
C ARG A 60 -15.96 16.27 17.04
N LEU A 61 -15.39 15.23 17.65
CA LEU A 61 -14.51 14.23 17.03
C LEU A 61 -15.11 12.81 17.18
N PRO A 62 -14.79 11.85 16.28
CA PRO A 62 -15.22 10.47 16.42
C PRO A 62 -14.84 9.87 17.78
N LEU A 63 -15.84 9.36 18.52
CA LEU A 63 -15.61 8.72 19.84
C LEU A 63 -14.93 7.36 19.72
N PHE A 64 -14.80 6.84 18.50
CA PHE A 64 -14.13 5.58 18.22
C PHE A 64 -12.70 5.55 18.80
N TYR A 65 -11.91 6.59 18.59
CA TYR A 65 -10.50 6.63 18.99
C TYR A 65 -10.25 6.54 20.53
N PRO A 66 -10.96 7.30 21.38
CA PRO A 66 -10.83 7.10 22.83
C PRO A 66 -11.41 5.74 23.27
N PHE A 67 -12.53 5.29 22.70
CA PHE A 67 -13.14 4.03 23.10
C PHE A 67 -12.30 2.80 22.73
N ILE A 68 -11.67 2.79 21.56
CA ILE A 68 -10.81 1.67 21.14
C ILE A 68 -9.55 1.58 22.02
N SER A 69 -9.05 2.73 22.51
CA SER A 69 -7.93 2.80 23.45
C SER A 69 -8.31 2.25 24.83
N VAL A 70 -9.49 2.61 25.35
CA VAL A 70 -10.01 2.05 26.61
C VAL A 70 -10.25 0.54 26.47
N LEU A 71 -10.80 0.11 25.34
CA LEU A 71 -11.04 -1.31 25.06
C LEU A 71 -9.74 -2.12 25.03
N ALA A 72 -8.63 -1.55 24.53
CA ALA A 72 -7.32 -2.21 24.58
C ALA A 72 -6.86 -2.51 26.01
N ILE A 73 -7.08 -1.56 26.94
CA ILE A 73 -6.74 -1.72 28.36
C ILE A 73 -7.65 -2.78 29.00
N VAL A 74 -8.95 -2.74 28.71
CA VAL A 74 -9.92 -3.74 29.20
C VAL A 74 -9.54 -5.14 28.70
N ALA A 75 -9.21 -5.28 27.42
CA ALA A 75 -8.77 -6.54 26.83
C ALA A 75 -7.49 -7.07 27.49
N MET A 76 -6.51 -6.22 27.83
CA MET A 76 -5.32 -6.64 28.58
C MET A 76 -5.69 -7.27 29.94
N VAL A 77 -6.65 -6.69 30.67
CA VAL A 77 -7.07 -7.20 31.99
C VAL A 77 -7.81 -8.52 31.83
N ILE A 78 -8.78 -8.60 30.92
CA ILE A 78 -9.60 -9.80 30.67
C ILE A 78 -8.72 -10.97 30.20
N ASN A 79 -7.80 -10.72 29.27
CA ASN A 79 -6.92 -11.74 28.71
C ASN A 79 -5.69 -12.03 29.58
N LYS A 80 -5.56 -11.38 30.74
CA LYS A 80 -4.42 -11.50 31.66
C LYS A 80 -3.06 -11.23 31.00
N SER A 81 -3.02 -10.46 29.91
CA SER A 81 -1.79 -10.18 29.16
C SER A 81 -0.77 -9.36 29.97
N TYR A 82 -1.21 -8.71 31.06
CA TYR A 82 -0.35 -8.02 32.02
C TYR A 82 0.68 -8.92 32.71
N GLN A 83 0.52 -10.25 32.65
CA GLN A 83 1.51 -11.20 33.17
C GLN A 83 2.84 -11.17 32.40
N ASN A 84 2.83 -10.76 31.12
CA ASN A 84 4.04 -10.59 30.33
C ASN A 84 4.48 -9.13 30.35
N SER A 85 5.63 -8.84 30.95
CA SER A 85 6.15 -7.47 31.07
C SER A 85 6.43 -6.79 29.73
N ASN A 86 6.82 -7.55 28.69
CA ASN A 86 7.07 -7.01 27.36
C ASN A 86 5.77 -6.52 26.69
N TYR A 87 4.61 -7.09 27.07
CA TYR A 87 3.32 -6.70 26.51
C TYR A 87 2.93 -5.26 26.86
N PHE A 88 3.39 -4.71 27.99
CA PHE A 88 3.13 -3.30 28.31
C PHE A 88 3.68 -2.36 27.24
N LEU A 89 4.88 -2.63 26.71
CA LEU A 89 5.44 -1.80 25.64
C LEU A 89 4.61 -1.90 24.36
N VAL A 90 4.06 -3.08 24.06
CA VAL A 90 3.12 -3.28 22.94
C VAL A 90 1.88 -2.42 23.15
N LEU A 91 1.21 -2.57 24.29
CA LEU A 91 0.00 -1.81 24.64
C LEU A 91 0.23 -0.29 24.58
N PHE A 92 1.29 0.22 25.21
CA PHE A 92 1.59 1.65 25.19
C PHE A 92 1.92 2.16 23.78
N THR A 93 2.60 1.35 22.96
CA THR A 93 2.90 1.72 21.57
C THR A 93 1.62 1.85 20.76
N GLY A 94 0.69 0.90 20.86
CA GLY A 94 -0.54 0.95 20.08
C GLY A 94 -1.55 1.97 20.61
N ILE A 95 -1.66 2.19 21.93
CA ILE A 95 -2.38 3.36 22.49
C ILE A 95 -1.77 4.66 21.96
N GLY A 96 -0.43 4.71 21.83
CA GLY A 96 0.28 5.82 21.19
C GLY A 96 -0.17 6.08 19.76
N PHE A 97 -0.38 5.05 18.94
CA PHE A 97 -0.92 5.23 17.58
C PHE A 97 -2.35 5.79 17.60
N TRP A 98 -3.22 5.28 18.46
CA TRP A 98 -4.58 5.81 18.59
C TRP A 98 -4.60 7.26 19.08
N LEU A 99 -3.72 7.62 20.00
CA LEU A 99 -3.55 9.00 20.45
C LEU A 99 -3.08 9.91 19.30
N LEU A 100 -2.14 9.45 18.47
CA LEU A 100 -1.72 10.19 17.28
C LEU A 100 -2.87 10.39 16.29
N CYS A 101 -3.76 9.39 16.10
CA CYS A 101 -4.99 9.58 15.32
C CYS A 101 -5.85 10.71 15.90
N VAL A 102 -6.09 10.71 17.23
CA VAL A 102 -6.88 11.76 17.91
C VAL A 102 -6.27 13.15 17.71
N LEU A 103 -4.97 13.27 17.89
CA LEU A 103 -4.26 14.54 17.75
C LEU A 103 -4.34 15.04 16.30
N ALA A 104 -4.15 14.17 15.32
CA ALA A 104 -4.20 14.53 13.90
C ALA A 104 -5.60 14.94 13.45
N ILE A 105 -6.63 14.14 13.76
CA ILE A 105 -8.02 14.48 13.39
C ILE A 105 -8.49 15.74 14.09
N HIS A 106 -8.06 15.99 15.33
CA HIS A 106 -8.37 17.23 16.04
C HIS A 106 -7.84 18.46 15.31
N GLN A 107 -6.58 18.42 14.86
CA GLN A 107 -5.97 19.53 14.10
C GLN A 107 -6.65 19.72 12.75
N VAL A 108 -6.93 18.63 12.02
CA VAL A 108 -7.70 18.71 10.78
C VAL A 108 -9.09 19.32 11.01
N LYS A 109 -9.82 18.88 12.03
CA LYS A 109 -11.14 19.42 12.37
C LYS A 109 -11.07 20.89 12.72
N LEU A 110 -10.07 21.30 13.50
CA LEU A 110 -9.87 22.69 13.89
C LEU A 110 -9.58 23.59 12.68
N THR A 111 -8.74 23.14 11.75
CA THR A 111 -8.52 23.83 10.48
C THR A 111 -9.82 23.94 9.69
N VAL A 112 -10.59 22.85 9.57
CA VAL A 112 -11.88 22.87 8.85
C VAL A 112 -12.84 23.85 9.51
N GLU A 113 -12.89 23.96 10.83
CA GLU A 113 -13.76 24.92 11.52
C GLU A 113 -13.33 26.38 11.28
N GLN A 114 -12.03 26.67 11.38
CA GLN A 114 -11.50 28.03 11.36
C GLN A 114 -11.33 28.62 9.95
N GLN A 115 -10.98 27.80 8.95
CA GLN A 115 -10.65 28.29 7.61
C GLN A 115 -11.83 28.25 6.66
N GLN A 116 -11.84 29.14 5.66
CA GLN A 116 -12.84 29.10 4.60
C GLN A 116 -12.63 27.86 3.70
N PRO A 117 -13.70 27.21 3.18
CA PRO A 117 -13.56 26.04 2.32
C PRO A 117 -12.63 26.25 1.13
N LYS A 118 -12.66 27.44 0.52
CA LYS A 118 -11.82 27.83 -0.63
C LYS A 118 -10.32 27.71 -0.35
N VAL A 119 -9.87 28.13 0.84
CA VAL A 119 -8.45 28.05 1.26
C VAL A 119 -8.03 26.59 1.42
N ILE A 120 -8.88 25.78 2.04
CA ILE A 120 -8.62 24.34 2.23
C ILE A 120 -8.55 23.62 0.87
N HIS A 121 -9.43 23.96 -0.07
CA HIS A 121 -9.39 23.42 -1.44
C HIS A 121 -8.08 23.72 -2.14
N GLN A 122 -7.61 24.96 -2.04
CA GLN A 122 -6.32 25.34 -2.63
C GLN A 122 -5.16 24.61 -1.96
N THR A 123 -5.20 24.42 -0.64
CA THR A 123 -4.23 23.56 0.07
C THR A 123 -4.24 22.13 -0.45
N ILE A 124 -5.42 21.53 -0.64
CA ILE A 124 -5.57 20.15 -1.18
C ILE A 124 -5.01 20.08 -2.61
N VAL A 125 -5.32 21.06 -3.46
CA VAL A 125 -4.76 21.12 -4.83
C VAL A 125 -3.23 21.17 -4.79
N VAL A 126 -2.64 22.04 -3.96
CA VAL A 126 -1.18 22.14 -3.82
C VAL A 126 -0.58 20.83 -3.30
N PHE A 127 -1.22 20.17 -2.32
CA PHE A 127 -0.80 18.86 -1.84
C PHE A 127 -0.74 17.82 -2.97
N PHE A 128 -1.77 17.73 -3.81
CA PHE A 128 -1.81 16.79 -4.93
C PHE A 128 -0.79 17.12 -6.02
N ILE A 129 -0.53 18.41 -6.29
CA ILE A 129 0.55 18.82 -7.21
C ILE A 129 1.91 18.35 -6.67
N ILE A 130 2.19 18.57 -5.39
CA ILE A 130 3.43 18.10 -4.76
C ILE A 130 3.53 16.58 -4.86
N ASN A 131 2.45 15.86 -4.52
CA ASN A 131 2.42 14.39 -4.62
C ASN A 131 2.70 13.88 -6.05
N ALA A 132 2.13 14.55 -7.06
CA ALA A 132 2.38 14.23 -8.47
C ALA A 132 3.83 14.51 -8.87
N LEU A 133 4.43 15.61 -8.40
CA LEU A 133 5.84 15.91 -8.64
C LEU A 133 6.76 14.84 -8.05
N PHE A 134 6.54 14.40 -6.81
CA PHE A 134 7.30 13.30 -6.20
C PHE A 134 7.15 11.99 -6.99
N SER A 135 5.93 11.68 -7.44
CA SER A 135 5.67 10.49 -8.26
C SER A 135 6.39 10.56 -9.60
N ALA A 136 6.37 11.73 -10.26
CA ALA A 136 7.08 11.96 -11.51
C ALA A 136 8.61 11.87 -11.33
N LEU A 137 9.17 12.42 -10.26
CA LEU A 137 10.60 12.31 -9.95
C LEU A 137 11.03 10.86 -9.75
N ASN A 138 10.21 10.04 -9.08
CA ASN A 138 10.48 8.59 -8.96
C ASN A 138 10.48 7.92 -10.33
N LEU A 139 9.51 8.20 -11.19
CA LEU A 139 9.46 7.66 -12.54
C LEU A 139 10.65 8.11 -13.40
N PHE A 140 11.00 9.40 -13.39
CA PHE A 140 12.15 9.91 -14.14
C PHE A 140 13.46 9.32 -13.65
N LYS A 141 13.61 9.10 -12.34
CA LYS A 141 14.78 8.41 -11.79
C LYS A 141 14.89 6.98 -12.33
N ILE A 142 13.77 6.25 -12.44
CA ILE A 142 13.76 4.90 -13.02
C ILE A 142 14.15 4.95 -14.50
N ILE A 143 13.52 5.83 -15.28
CA ILE A 143 13.81 6.02 -16.71
C ILE A 143 15.31 6.35 -16.91
N TRP A 144 15.87 7.21 -16.06
CA TRP A 144 17.28 7.55 -16.08
C TRP A 144 18.18 6.36 -15.71
N GLU A 145 17.81 5.56 -14.71
CA GLU A 145 18.57 4.37 -14.29
C GLU A 145 18.63 3.30 -15.39
N ILE A 146 17.54 3.10 -16.14
CA ILE A 146 17.45 2.03 -17.15
C ILE A 146 17.77 2.48 -18.58
N GLY A 147 17.71 3.78 -18.88
CA GLY A 147 17.93 4.34 -20.23
C GLY A 147 16.75 4.15 -21.21
N GLU A 148 15.58 3.72 -20.72
CA GLU A 148 14.40 3.38 -21.50
C GLU A 148 13.19 4.22 -21.05
N ILE A 149 12.42 4.74 -22.01
CA ILE A 149 11.27 5.61 -21.73
C ILE A 149 10.12 4.85 -21.05
N ASN A 150 9.89 3.60 -21.46
CA ASN A 150 8.84 2.77 -20.89
C ASN A 150 9.43 1.70 -19.95
N PRO A 151 9.51 1.97 -18.63
CA PRO A 151 10.02 1.01 -17.66
C PRO A 151 9.15 -0.25 -17.50
N TYR A 152 7.87 -0.22 -17.88
CA TYR A 152 6.94 -1.33 -17.67
C TYR A 152 7.19 -2.53 -18.59
N ILE A 153 7.87 -2.30 -19.72
CA ILE A 153 8.27 -3.36 -20.65
C ILE A 153 9.75 -3.73 -20.50
N TYR A 154 10.48 -3.04 -19.63
CA TYR A 154 11.91 -3.28 -19.42
C TYR A 154 12.14 -4.55 -18.60
N GLN A 155 12.69 -5.57 -19.25
CA GLN A 155 12.96 -6.88 -18.65
C GLN A 155 14.35 -7.01 -18.03
N GLY A 156 15.25 -6.05 -18.27
CA GLY A 156 16.60 -6.05 -17.69
C GLY A 156 16.60 -5.88 -16.16
N LEU A 157 17.80 -5.90 -15.56
CA LEU A 157 17.98 -5.82 -14.11
C LEU A 157 17.14 -6.85 -13.33
N PHE A 158 17.09 -8.08 -13.85
CA PHE A 158 16.33 -9.19 -13.28
C PHE A 158 14.83 -8.88 -13.14
N GLN A 159 14.28 -8.15 -14.11
CA GLN A 159 12.88 -7.70 -14.11
C GLN A 159 12.51 -6.84 -12.89
N LYS A 160 13.48 -6.13 -12.29
CA LYS A 160 13.23 -5.20 -11.18
C LYS A 160 12.13 -4.20 -11.51
N TYR A 161 12.20 -3.59 -12.70
CA TYR A 161 11.23 -2.58 -13.12
C TYR A 161 10.02 -3.22 -13.81
N PHE A 162 10.04 -3.76 -15.02
CA PHE A 162 8.94 -4.55 -15.62
C PHE A 162 7.51 -4.38 -15.02
N MET A 163 6.86 -5.48 -14.58
CA MET A 163 5.56 -5.43 -13.87
C MET A 163 5.64 -4.72 -12.51
N GLY A 164 6.81 -4.73 -11.86
CA GLY A 164 7.04 -4.11 -10.55
C GLY A 164 7.26 -2.60 -10.58
N THR A 165 7.22 -1.95 -11.75
CA THR A 165 7.62 -0.54 -11.90
C THR A 165 6.77 0.34 -11.01
N GLY A 166 5.46 0.06 -10.97
CA GLY A 166 4.50 0.77 -10.14
C GLY A 166 4.87 0.75 -8.65
N ASP A 167 5.49 -0.32 -8.15
CA ASP A 167 5.90 -0.47 -6.75
C ASP A 167 6.95 0.56 -6.31
N TYR A 168 7.69 1.12 -7.28
CA TYR A 168 8.69 2.15 -7.05
C TYR A 168 8.14 3.57 -7.22
N ILE A 169 6.92 3.76 -7.73
CA ILE A 169 6.31 5.07 -7.94
C ILE A 169 5.60 5.52 -6.66
N LYS A 170 6.42 5.99 -5.73
CA LYS A 170 5.99 6.50 -4.43
C LYS A 170 5.54 7.95 -4.53
N GLY A 171 4.61 8.32 -3.67
CA GLY A 171 4.13 9.68 -3.50
C GLY A 171 4.90 10.42 -2.41
N VAL A 172 4.33 11.54 -1.97
CA VAL A 172 4.86 12.38 -0.88
C VAL A 172 4.90 11.66 0.47
N THR A 173 4.16 10.55 0.62
CA THR A 173 4.17 9.73 1.84
C THR A 173 5.42 8.88 1.99
N PHE A 174 6.21 8.71 0.93
CA PHE A 174 7.39 7.81 0.87
C PHE A 174 7.12 6.34 1.27
N ASP A 175 5.85 5.96 1.33
CA ASP A 175 5.38 4.64 1.71
C ASP A 175 5.35 3.69 0.50
N THR A 176 4.43 2.73 0.48
CA THR A 176 4.17 1.87 -0.68
C THR A 176 3.50 2.61 -1.84
N SER A 177 3.66 2.06 -3.05
CA SER A 177 2.92 2.48 -4.25
C SER A 177 1.41 2.44 -4.04
N THR A 178 0.92 1.48 -3.25
CA THR A 178 -0.51 1.32 -2.94
C THR A 178 -1.03 2.49 -2.12
N THR A 179 -0.26 3.00 -1.15
CA THR A 179 -0.60 4.23 -0.42
C THR A 179 -0.75 5.41 -1.39
N ASN A 180 0.18 5.56 -2.35
CA ASN A 180 0.12 6.61 -3.37
C ASN A 180 -1.08 6.43 -4.33
N ALA A 181 -1.35 5.19 -4.76
CA ALA A 181 -2.48 4.84 -5.61
C ALA A 181 -3.81 5.23 -4.94
N ILE A 182 -3.96 4.91 -3.67
CA ILE A 182 -5.15 5.25 -2.89
C ILE A 182 -5.32 6.77 -2.79
N LEU A 183 -4.25 7.53 -2.47
CA LEU A 183 -4.32 8.99 -2.43
C LEU A 183 -4.79 9.57 -3.76
N ASN A 184 -4.25 9.08 -4.88
CA ASN A 184 -4.67 9.56 -6.20
C ASN A 184 -6.08 9.10 -6.57
N THR A 185 -6.53 7.93 -6.11
CA THR A 185 -7.92 7.47 -6.25
C THR A 185 -8.89 8.43 -5.54
N VAL A 186 -8.54 8.85 -4.32
CA VAL A 186 -9.25 9.90 -3.57
C VAL A 186 -9.28 11.20 -4.38
N GLY A 187 -8.14 11.61 -4.94
CA GLY A 187 -8.01 12.79 -5.80
C GLY A 187 -8.91 12.73 -7.04
N VAL A 188 -8.95 11.61 -7.75
CA VAL A 188 -9.81 11.40 -8.93
C VAL A 188 -11.29 11.59 -8.56
N ILE A 189 -11.77 10.91 -7.52
CA ILE A 189 -13.18 11.03 -7.08
C ILE A 189 -13.51 12.49 -6.71
N TYR A 190 -12.62 13.11 -5.96
CA TYR A 190 -12.81 14.46 -5.45
C TYR A 190 -12.85 15.52 -6.56
N PHE A 191 -11.84 15.53 -7.43
CA PHE A 191 -11.74 16.51 -8.51
C PHE A 191 -12.77 16.28 -9.61
N LEU A 192 -13.27 15.04 -9.79
CA LEU A 192 -14.43 14.76 -10.65
C LEU A 192 -15.68 15.50 -10.15
N ILE A 193 -15.95 15.39 -8.85
CA ILE A 193 -17.16 15.98 -8.26
C ILE A 193 -17.03 17.50 -8.15
N LYS A 194 -15.82 18.01 -7.90
CA LYS A 194 -15.51 19.46 -7.93
C LYS A 194 -15.36 20.06 -9.31
N LYS A 195 -15.49 19.27 -10.38
CA LYS A 195 -15.32 19.69 -11.78
C LYS A 195 -13.96 20.36 -12.06
N GLN A 196 -12.92 19.96 -11.34
CA GLN A 196 -11.54 20.42 -11.56
C GLN A 196 -10.81 19.41 -12.46
N TYR A 197 -11.21 19.37 -13.73
CA TYR A 197 -10.77 18.36 -14.69
C TYR A 197 -9.25 18.25 -14.89
N PRO A 198 -8.45 19.34 -14.90
CA PRO A 198 -7.00 19.22 -15.00
C PRO A 198 -6.39 18.42 -13.84
N MET A 199 -6.86 18.66 -12.61
CA MET A 199 -6.39 17.95 -11.42
C MET A 199 -6.87 16.50 -11.40
N LEU A 200 -8.09 16.23 -11.89
CA LEU A 200 -8.59 14.88 -12.09
C LEU A 200 -7.67 14.08 -13.03
N ILE A 201 -7.31 14.64 -14.20
CA ILE A 201 -6.42 13.97 -15.15
C ILE A 201 -5.03 13.77 -14.54
N LEU A 202 -4.50 14.76 -13.82
CA LEU A 202 -3.22 14.62 -13.12
C LEU A 202 -3.24 13.45 -12.12
N CYS A 203 -4.25 13.39 -11.25
CA CYS A 203 -4.40 12.28 -10.30
C CYS A 203 -4.59 10.93 -11.02
N MET A 204 -5.36 10.89 -12.11
CA MET A 204 -5.56 9.67 -12.89
C MET A 204 -4.24 9.18 -13.51
N VAL A 205 -3.44 10.08 -14.07
CA VAL A 205 -2.13 9.76 -14.65
C VAL A 205 -1.18 9.21 -13.58
N VAL A 206 -1.10 9.83 -12.41
CA VAL A 206 -0.28 9.31 -11.30
C VAL A 206 -0.79 7.95 -10.84
N LEU A 207 -2.11 7.78 -10.70
CA LEU A 207 -2.73 6.51 -10.33
C LEU A 207 -2.37 5.37 -11.29
N ILE A 208 -2.54 5.55 -12.60
CA ILE A 208 -2.23 4.48 -13.56
C ILE A 208 -0.75 4.08 -13.51
N PHE A 209 0.16 5.06 -13.33
CA PHE A 209 1.59 4.77 -13.15
C PHE A 209 1.88 4.02 -11.85
N THR A 210 1.13 4.17 -10.77
CA THR A 210 1.33 3.29 -9.61
C THR A 210 0.99 1.81 -9.90
N ALA A 211 0.29 1.52 -11.00
CA ALA A 211 -0.09 0.18 -11.44
C ALA A 211 -0.81 -0.68 -10.37
N SER A 212 -1.47 -0.04 -9.40
CA SER A 212 -2.19 -0.74 -8.34
C SER A 212 -3.52 -1.30 -8.86
N ASN A 213 -3.52 -2.58 -9.23
CA ASN A 213 -4.71 -3.29 -9.73
C ASN A 213 -5.90 -3.17 -8.77
N PHE A 214 -5.68 -3.28 -7.46
CA PHE A 214 -6.73 -3.13 -6.47
C PHE A 214 -7.38 -1.74 -6.51
N SER A 215 -6.56 -0.67 -6.49
CA SER A 215 -7.05 0.71 -6.50
C SER A 215 -7.81 1.01 -7.80
N ASN A 216 -7.33 0.50 -8.92
CA ASN A 216 -7.98 0.59 -10.22
C ASN A 216 -9.36 -0.10 -10.24
N ILE A 217 -9.46 -1.33 -9.72
CA ILE A 217 -10.73 -2.06 -9.64
C ILE A 217 -11.74 -1.32 -8.75
N MET A 218 -11.32 -0.86 -7.57
CA MET A 218 -12.16 -0.06 -6.69
C MET A 218 -12.63 1.24 -7.36
N LEU A 219 -11.72 1.94 -8.05
CA LEU A 219 -12.06 3.15 -8.77
C LEU A 219 -13.09 2.86 -9.88
N ILE A 220 -12.90 1.82 -10.69
CA ILE A 220 -13.86 1.43 -11.74
C ILE A 220 -15.25 1.20 -11.14
N GLY A 221 -15.35 0.46 -10.03
CA GLY A 221 -16.61 0.23 -9.34
C GLY A 221 -17.28 1.54 -8.90
N ILE A 222 -16.53 2.44 -8.27
CA ILE A 222 -17.05 3.73 -7.81
C ILE A 222 -17.45 4.63 -8.98
N LEU A 223 -16.62 4.73 -10.02
CA LEU A 223 -16.92 5.52 -11.21
C LEU A 223 -18.15 4.99 -11.93
N THR A 224 -18.37 3.67 -11.97
CA THR A 224 -19.57 3.05 -12.53
C THR A 224 -20.82 3.49 -11.76
N VAL A 225 -20.78 3.41 -10.42
CA VAL A 225 -21.89 3.87 -9.57
C VAL A 225 -22.15 5.38 -9.78
N LEU A 226 -21.10 6.20 -9.84
CA LEU A 226 -21.25 7.64 -10.11
C LEU A 226 -21.80 7.92 -11.51
N PHE A 227 -21.36 7.16 -12.52
CA PHE A 227 -21.84 7.27 -13.91
C PHE A 227 -23.34 7.01 -14.02
N VAL A 228 -23.83 5.97 -13.32
CA VAL A 228 -25.25 5.59 -13.34
C VAL A 228 -26.11 6.57 -12.54
N PHE A 229 -25.71 6.91 -11.31
CA PHE A 229 -26.64 7.52 -10.36
C PHE A 229 -26.41 9.02 -10.06
N LYS A 230 -25.19 9.54 -10.13
CA LYS A 230 -24.84 10.84 -9.50
C LYS A 230 -23.84 11.67 -10.31
N SER A 231 -23.98 11.70 -11.63
CA SER A 231 -23.08 12.46 -12.52
C SER A 231 -23.83 13.28 -13.57
N SER A 232 -23.30 14.49 -13.82
CA SER A 232 -23.68 15.35 -14.94
C SER A 232 -23.09 14.86 -16.27
N ARG A 233 -23.57 15.39 -17.41
CA ARG A 233 -23.06 15.03 -18.76
C ARG A 233 -21.55 15.20 -18.89
N ASP A 234 -21.00 16.29 -18.36
CA ASP A 234 -19.57 16.56 -18.40
C ASP A 234 -18.79 15.55 -17.55
N GLN A 235 -19.28 15.23 -16.34
CA GLN A 235 -18.67 14.22 -15.48
C GLN A 235 -18.72 12.83 -16.10
N LYS A 236 -19.82 12.45 -16.76
CA LYS A 236 -19.91 11.19 -17.50
C LYS A 236 -18.84 11.11 -18.60
N SER A 237 -18.63 12.21 -19.33
CA SER A 237 -17.59 12.30 -20.35
C SER A 237 -16.20 12.13 -19.74
N MET A 238 -15.93 12.78 -18.60
CA MET A 238 -14.65 12.64 -17.90
C MET A 238 -14.45 11.24 -17.30
N ILE A 239 -15.50 10.57 -16.84
CA ILE A 239 -15.44 9.17 -16.41
C ILE A 239 -15.00 8.28 -17.57
N VAL A 240 -15.61 8.45 -18.76
CA VAL A 240 -15.22 7.69 -19.97
C VAL A 240 -13.76 7.95 -20.33
N ILE A 241 -13.28 9.20 -20.23
CA ILE A 241 -11.88 9.53 -20.47
C ILE A 241 -10.96 8.82 -19.46
N CYS A 242 -11.29 8.82 -18.16
CA CYS A 242 -10.52 8.09 -17.16
C CYS A 242 -10.45 6.58 -17.45
N LEU A 243 -11.57 5.96 -17.84
CA LEU A 243 -11.61 4.55 -18.22
C LEU A 243 -10.77 4.28 -19.48
N PHE A 244 -10.84 5.18 -20.47
CA PHE A 244 -10.02 5.08 -21.67
C PHE A 244 -8.52 5.17 -21.35
N LEU A 245 -8.11 6.09 -20.47
CA LEU A 245 -6.71 6.18 -20.01
C LEU A 245 -6.24 4.88 -19.35
N LEU A 246 -7.09 4.26 -18.54
CA LEU A 246 -6.78 2.97 -17.91
C LEU A 246 -6.63 1.86 -18.96
N VAL A 247 -7.53 1.77 -19.94
CA VAL A 247 -7.45 0.79 -21.03
C VAL A 247 -6.18 1.00 -21.85
N VAL A 248 -5.88 2.24 -22.24
CA VAL A 248 -4.66 2.57 -22.99
C VAL A 248 -3.42 2.19 -22.19
N PHE A 249 -3.39 2.48 -20.89
CA PHE A 249 -2.28 2.09 -20.03
C PHE A 249 -2.10 0.56 -20.01
N MET A 250 -3.17 -0.19 -19.78
CA MET A 250 -3.12 -1.65 -19.70
C MET A 250 -2.78 -2.31 -21.05
N VAL A 251 -3.10 -1.69 -22.18
CA VAL A 251 -2.83 -2.28 -23.51
C VAL A 251 -1.49 -1.85 -24.09
N LYS A 252 -1.09 -0.58 -23.90
CA LYS A 252 0.07 0.01 -24.57
C LYS A 252 1.26 0.23 -23.66
N ILE A 253 1.04 0.54 -22.38
CA ILE A 253 2.13 0.87 -21.45
C ILE A 253 2.55 -0.38 -20.67
N SER A 254 1.59 -1.12 -20.09
CA SER A 254 1.84 -2.31 -19.27
C SER A 254 0.94 -3.50 -19.67
N PRO A 255 1.13 -4.09 -20.88
CA PRO A 255 0.36 -5.24 -21.35
C PRO A 255 0.44 -6.47 -20.43
N GLN A 256 1.53 -6.61 -19.67
CA GLN A 256 1.76 -7.75 -18.79
C GLN A 256 0.91 -7.70 -17.52
N ASN A 257 0.54 -6.50 -17.05
CA ASN A 257 -0.39 -6.37 -15.92
C ASN A 257 -1.77 -6.91 -16.25
N ASN A 258 -2.21 -6.84 -17.51
CA ASN A 258 -3.45 -7.48 -17.94
C ASN A 258 -3.39 -9.00 -17.78
N LYS A 259 -2.26 -9.62 -18.16
CA LYS A 259 -2.04 -11.05 -17.96
C LYS A 259 -2.06 -11.42 -16.48
N TYR A 260 -1.39 -10.64 -15.63
CA TYR A 260 -1.40 -10.85 -14.18
C TYR A 260 -2.82 -10.77 -13.58
N VAL A 261 -3.63 -9.80 -14.01
CA VAL A 261 -5.02 -9.68 -13.56
C VAL A 261 -5.82 -10.90 -13.97
N ASN A 262 -5.71 -11.35 -15.22
CA ASN A 262 -6.39 -12.55 -15.71
C ASN A 262 -5.95 -13.80 -14.94
N GLU A 263 -4.64 -14.01 -14.77
CA GLU A 263 -4.12 -15.14 -13.97
C GLU A 263 -4.60 -15.09 -12.51
N THR A 264 -4.73 -13.89 -11.93
CA THR A 264 -5.25 -13.72 -10.56
C THR A 264 -6.73 -14.07 -10.49
N PHE A 265 -7.54 -13.66 -11.47
CA PHE A 265 -8.95 -14.05 -11.55
C PHE A 265 -9.10 -15.56 -11.76
N GLU A 266 -8.34 -16.14 -12.68
CA GLU A 266 -8.31 -17.58 -12.92
C GLU A 266 -7.95 -18.34 -11.64
N ARG A 267 -6.92 -17.89 -10.89
CA ARG A 267 -6.55 -18.49 -9.59
C ARG A 267 -7.67 -18.49 -8.56
N VAL A 268 -8.47 -17.42 -8.52
CA VAL A 268 -9.56 -17.30 -7.56
C VAL A 268 -10.73 -18.22 -7.92
N PHE A 269 -10.93 -18.54 -9.20
CA PHE A 269 -12.07 -19.34 -9.68
C PHE A 269 -11.72 -20.79 -10.08
N ASP A 270 -10.47 -21.10 -10.41
CA ASP A 270 -10.00 -22.44 -10.78
C ASP A 270 -9.44 -23.18 -9.56
N LYS A 271 -10.19 -24.18 -9.08
CA LYS A 271 -9.81 -25.02 -7.93
C LYS A 271 -8.54 -25.87 -8.16
N ASN A 272 -8.14 -26.08 -9.42
CA ASN A 272 -7.02 -26.98 -9.77
C ASN A 272 -5.72 -26.23 -10.06
N TRP A 273 -5.63 -24.95 -9.72
CA TRP A 273 -4.47 -24.13 -10.06
C TRP A 273 -3.16 -24.58 -9.38
N ASP A 274 -3.22 -25.02 -8.12
CA ASP A 274 -2.03 -25.41 -7.36
C ASP A 274 -1.35 -26.68 -7.93
N GLU A 275 -2.12 -27.60 -8.51
CA GLU A 275 -1.58 -28.77 -9.22
C GLU A 275 -0.84 -28.35 -10.50
N LYS A 276 -1.36 -27.35 -11.22
CA LYS A 276 -0.70 -26.83 -12.43
C LYS A 276 0.65 -26.17 -12.10
N LEU A 277 0.75 -25.44 -10.99
CA LEU A 277 2.00 -24.76 -10.61
C LEU A 277 3.06 -25.73 -10.07
N SER A 278 2.64 -26.78 -9.37
CA SER A 278 3.54 -27.81 -8.83
C SER A 278 4.23 -28.61 -9.94
N ASN A 279 3.59 -28.73 -11.11
CA ASN A 279 4.14 -29.41 -12.29
C ASN A 279 5.09 -28.55 -13.13
N VAL A 280 5.19 -27.23 -12.87
CA VAL A 280 6.24 -26.40 -13.46
C VAL A 280 7.53 -26.63 -12.67
N GLN A 281 8.18 -27.78 -12.89
CA GLN A 281 9.51 -28.05 -12.35
C GLN A 281 10.46 -26.93 -12.77
N THR A 282 10.80 -26.07 -11.82
CA THR A 282 11.78 -25.02 -12.04
C THR A 282 13.14 -25.66 -12.20
N LYS A 283 13.66 -25.73 -13.43
CA LYS A 283 15.08 -26.03 -13.64
C LYS A 283 15.91 -25.01 -12.82
N PRO A 284 16.77 -25.46 -11.88
CA PRO A 284 17.59 -24.57 -11.10
C PRO A 284 18.48 -23.76 -12.04
N ILE A 285 18.66 -22.46 -11.75
CA ILE A 285 19.60 -21.62 -12.49
C ILE A 285 20.99 -22.28 -12.35
N PRO A 286 21.67 -22.61 -13.46
CA PRO A 286 23.00 -23.18 -13.42
C PRO A 286 23.94 -22.35 -12.53
N LEU A 287 24.78 -23.00 -11.72
CA LEU A 287 25.67 -22.32 -10.77
C LEU A 287 26.53 -21.22 -11.42
N ARG A 288 26.94 -21.45 -12.67
CA ARG A 288 27.69 -20.53 -13.55
C ARG A 288 27.03 -19.16 -13.73
N GLU A 289 25.71 -19.10 -13.66
CA GLU A 289 24.91 -17.92 -13.97
C GLU A 289 24.51 -17.11 -12.72
N LYS A 290 24.72 -17.66 -11.53
CA LYS A 290 24.40 -16.97 -10.27
C LYS A 290 25.42 -15.85 -10.00
N PRO A 291 25.02 -14.62 -9.60
CA PRO A 291 25.95 -13.56 -9.24
C PRO A 291 26.77 -13.91 -7.97
N ASP A 292 28.05 -13.52 -7.92
CA ASP A 292 28.93 -13.89 -6.80
C ASP A 292 28.48 -13.31 -5.45
N SER A 293 27.63 -12.28 -5.47
CA SER A 293 27.09 -11.65 -4.26
C SER A 293 26.11 -12.54 -3.48
N ILE A 294 25.58 -13.58 -4.10
CA ILE A 294 24.60 -14.52 -3.51
C ILE A 294 25.17 -15.93 -3.28
N LEU A 295 26.40 -16.20 -3.71
CA LEU A 295 27.02 -17.52 -3.60
C LEU A 295 27.73 -17.70 -2.26
N THR A 296 27.62 -18.89 -1.68
CA THR A 296 28.47 -19.31 -0.55
C THR A 296 29.94 -19.41 -0.98
N GLN A 297 30.89 -19.48 -0.04
CA GLN A 297 32.30 -19.65 -0.41
C GLN A 297 32.55 -20.95 -1.20
N GLU A 298 31.85 -22.02 -0.87
CA GLU A 298 31.93 -23.29 -1.60
C GLU A 298 31.34 -23.18 -2.99
N GLU A 299 30.14 -22.58 -3.13
CA GLU A 299 29.53 -22.33 -4.43
C GLU A 299 30.38 -21.40 -5.30
N LYS A 300 31.10 -20.44 -4.72
CA LYS A 300 32.06 -19.60 -5.45
C LYS A 300 33.23 -20.40 -5.98
N ARG A 301 33.77 -21.32 -5.17
CA ARG A 301 34.85 -22.21 -5.59
C ARG A 301 34.37 -23.14 -6.69
N GLU A 302 33.20 -23.74 -6.54
CA GLU A 302 32.59 -24.62 -7.53
C GLU A 302 32.28 -23.85 -8.83
N LYS A 303 31.73 -22.64 -8.74
CA LYS A 303 31.53 -21.76 -9.89
C LYS A 303 32.85 -21.42 -10.57
N PHE A 304 33.87 -21.04 -9.81
CA PHE A 304 35.19 -20.73 -10.34
C PHE A 304 35.79 -21.94 -11.06
N VAL A 305 35.76 -23.12 -10.44
CA VAL A 305 36.23 -24.38 -11.04
C VAL A 305 35.44 -24.69 -12.30
N THR A 306 34.12 -24.57 -12.28
CA THR A 306 33.27 -24.80 -13.45
C THR A 306 33.64 -23.87 -14.60
N LEU A 307 33.74 -22.55 -14.33
CA LEU A 307 34.12 -21.55 -15.34
C LEU A 307 35.56 -21.76 -15.84
N TYR A 308 36.46 -22.17 -14.96
CA TYR A 308 37.84 -22.47 -15.31
C TYR A 308 37.94 -23.72 -16.18
N LEU A 309 37.28 -24.83 -15.80
CA LEU A 309 37.21 -26.05 -16.60
C LEU A 309 36.51 -25.80 -17.94
N ASP A 310 35.46 -24.98 -17.98
CA ASP A 310 34.81 -24.57 -19.22
C ASP A 310 35.81 -23.79 -20.12
N SER A 311 36.64 -22.91 -19.55
CA SER A 311 37.67 -22.19 -20.30
C SER A 311 38.79 -23.10 -20.81
N LEU A 312 39.22 -24.10 -20.03
CA LEU A 312 40.18 -25.11 -20.48
C LEU A 312 39.59 -26.02 -21.56
N ASN A 313 38.32 -26.43 -21.42
CA ASN A 313 37.64 -27.25 -22.40
C ASN A 313 37.48 -26.48 -23.73
N LEU A 314 37.22 -25.17 -23.68
CA LEU A 314 37.22 -24.30 -24.86
C LEU A 314 38.61 -24.19 -25.54
N LEU A 315 39.70 -24.35 -24.80
CA LEU A 315 41.06 -24.37 -25.36
C LEU A 315 41.45 -25.73 -25.95
N GLN A 316 41.03 -26.83 -25.31
CA GLN A 316 41.36 -28.21 -25.71
C GLN A 316 40.47 -28.74 -26.82
N ASN A 317 39.17 -28.47 -26.68
CA ASN A 317 38.21 -28.56 -27.74
C ASN A 317 37.92 -27.12 -28.14
N PRO A 318 38.83 -26.45 -28.90
CA PRO A 318 38.40 -25.27 -29.61
C PRO A 318 37.20 -25.77 -30.38
N ILE A 319 36.01 -25.37 -29.93
CA ILE A 319 34.80 -25.56 -30.70
C ILE A 319 35.29 -25.16 -32.08
N LYS A 320 35.18 -26.05 -33.07
CA LYS A 320 35.06 -25.56 -34.43
C LYS A 320 33.79 -24.72 -34.35
N VAL A 321 33.92 -23.50 -33.81
CA VAL A 321 33.27 -22.32 -34.26
C VAL A 321 33.77 -22.39 -35.67
N SER A 322 33.02 -23.14 -36.49
CA SER A 322 32.89 -22.74 -37.84
C SER A 322 32.60 -21.26 -37.64
N LEU A 323 33.58 -20.45 -37.98
CA LEU A 323 33.37 -19.50 -39.03
C LEU A 323 32.66 -20.25 -40.19
N ALA A 324 31.44 -20.77 -39.97
CA ALA A 324 30.33 -20.25 -40.70
C ALA A 324 30.67 -18.77 -40.73
N LYS A 325 31.14 -18.34 -41.90
CA LYS A 325 30.55 -17.17 -42.51
C LYS A 325 29.04 -17.24 -42.29
N ASN A 326 28.61 -17.06 -41.04
CA ASN A 326 27.57 -16.15 -40.70
C ASN A 326 28.13 -14.82 -41.22
N ASN A 327 27.99 -14.64 -42.54
CA ASN A 327 27.12 -13.62 -43.04
C ASN A 327 25.79 -13.70 -42.24
N LYS A 328 25.84 -13.47 -40.92
CA LYS A 328 24.76 -12.79 -40.22
C LYS A 328 24.86 -11.44 -40.87
N THR A 329 24.21 -11.34 -42.04
CA THR A 329 23.74 -10.10 -42.61
C THR A 329 23.35 -9.28 -41.41
N LEU A 330 24.12 -8.23 -41.11
CA LEU A 330 23.79 -7.26 -40.08
C LEU A 330 22.28 -7.10 -40.18
N ILE A 331 21.54 -7.52 -39.15
CA ILE A 331 20.09 -7.65 -39.29
C ILE A 331 19.63 -6.23 -39.50
N LYS A 332 19.33 -5.91 -40.75
CA LYS A 332 18.88 -4.59 -41.13
C LYS A 332 17.38 -4.59 -40.92
N ASP A 333 16.87 -3.61 -40.21
CA ASP A 333 15.42 -3.39 -40.20
C ASP A 333 14.93 -3.12 -41.63
N GLU A 334 13.61 -3.01 -41.79
CA GLU A 334 12.96 -2.70 -43.07
C GLU A 334 13.47 -1.40 -43.72
N HIS A 335 14.19 -0.56 -42.95
CA HIS A 335 14.79 0.70 -43.37
C HIS A 335 16.31 0.65 -43.53
N GLY A 336 16.93 -0.54 -43.48
CA GLY A 336 18.37 -0.70 -43.71
C GLY A 336 19.26 -0.43 -42.50
N ARG A 337 18.69 -0.21 -41.30
CA ARG A 337 19.46 0.10 -40.07
C ARG A 337 20.00 -1.16 -39.43
N ILE A 338 21.30 -1.18 -39.16
CA ILE A 338 21.99 -2.29 -38.49
C ILE A 338 21.44 -2.42 -37.07
N LEU A 339 20.71 -3.50 -36.79
CA LEU A 339 20.30 -3.89 -35.45
C LEU A 339 21.51 -4.52 -34.75
N LEU A 340 21.97 -3.86 -33.69
CA LEU A 340 22.94 -4.45 -32.76
C LEU A 340 22.29 -5.69 -32.12
N PRO A 341 23.02 -6.82 -31.99
CA PRO A 341 22.49 -7.99 -31.32
C PRO A 341 22.09 -7.62 -29.89
N GLN A 342 20.79 -7.66 -29.60
CA GLN A 342 20.28 -7.54 -28.25
C GLN A 342 20.55 -8.86 -27.51
N ASP A 343 20.94 -8.77 -26.24
CA ASP A 343 21.09 -9.94 -25.38
C ASP A 343 19.80 -10.77 -25.42
N SER A 344 19.93 -12.09 -25.46
CA SER A 344 18.75 -12.96 -25.47
C SER A 344 17.94 -12.71 -24.20
N ILE A 345 16.61 -12.54 -24.32
CA ILE A 345 15.67 -12.46 -23.19
C ILE A 345 15.68 -13.73 -22.30
N HIS A 346 16.33 -14.79 -22.76
CA HIS A 346 16.55 -16.01 -21.99
C HIS A 346 17.82 -15.95 -21.13
N THR A 347 18.61 -14.88 -21.23
CA THR A 347 19.76 -14.69 -20.34
C THR A 347 19.30 -14.38 -18.91
N PRO A 348 20.10 -14.74 -17.88
CA PRO A 348 19.71 -14.63 -16.47
C PRO A 348 19.32 -13.21 -16.03
N THR A 349 19.91 -12.20 -16.64
CA THR A 349 19.65 -10.77 -16.37
C THR A 349 18.24 -10.35 -16.77
N PHE A 350 17.56 -11.11 -17.62
CA PHE A 350 16.17 -10.88 -18.06
C PHE A 350 15.17 -11.83 -17.38
N GLN A 351 15.65 -12.70 -16.49
CA GLN A 351 14.83 -13.62 -15.72
C GLN A 351 14.66 -13.08 -14.29
N SER A 352 13.47 -13.27 -13.70
CA SER A 352 13.22 -12.90 -12.31
C SER A 352 14.19 -13.63 -11.37
N ILE A 353 14.77 -12.95 -10.38
CA ILE A 353 15.57 -13.62 -9.33
C ILE A 353 14.69 -14.63 -8.60
N LYS A 354 15.03 -15.91 -8.73
CA LYS A 354 14.31 -17.03 -8.09
C LYS A 354 14.89 -17.41 -6.72
N VAL A 355 16.00 -16.79 -6.34
CA VAL A 355 16.72 -17.03 -5.07
C VAL A 355 16.13 -16.11 -3.99
N PRO A 356 15.96 -16.60 -2.75
CA PRO A 356 15.53 -15.75 -1.66
C PRO A 356 16.43 -14.53 -1.51
N LEU A 357 15.83 -13.35 -1.40
CA LEU A 357 16.57 -12.12 -1.17
C LEU A 357 17.18 -12.16 0.23
N LYS A 358 18.31 -11.48 0.46
CA LYS A 358 18.92 -11.35 1.80
C LYS A 358 17.94 -10.89 2.89
N ILE A 359 16.90 -10.14 2.50
CA ILE A 359 15.84 -9.68 3.42
C ILE A 359 14.94 -10.81 3.94
N GLN A 360 14.92 -11.97 3.28
CA GLN A 360 14.11 -13.14 3.64
C GLN A 360 14.87 -14.13 4.54
N GLU A 361 16.20 -14.01 4.63
CA GLU A 361 17.03 -14.87 5.47
C GLU A 361 16.58 -14.89 6.94
N PRO A 362 16.25 -13.74 7.59
CA PRO A 362 15.72 -13.76 8.96
C PRO A 362 14.39 -14.51 9.08
N MET A 363 13.55 -14.46 8.05
CA MET A 363 12.26 -15.19 8.03
C MET A 363 12.50 -16.69 7.90
N LEU A 364 13.40 -17.11 7.01
CA LEU A 364 13.74 -18.52 6.81
C LEU A 364 14.35 -19.14 8.08
N LEU A 365 15.29 -18.44 8.71
CA LEU A 365 15.89 -18.88 9.99
C LEU A 365 14.83 -18.94 11.10
N PHE A 366 13.89 -18.02 11.11
CA PHE A 366 12.78 -18.05 12.05
C PHE A 366 11.85 -19.24 11.82
N ILE A 367 11.53 -19.54 10.55
CA ILE A 367 10.70 -20.70 10.18
C ILE A 367 11.38 -22.00 10.61
N GLU A 368 12.68 -22.15 10.35
CA GLU A 368 13.45 -23.32 10.74
C GLU A 368 13.43 -23.52 12.26
N LYS A 369 13.73 -22.47 13.01
CA LYS A 369 13.77 -22.48 14.48
C LYS A 369 12.41 -22.79 15.11
N ASN A 370 11.31 -22.35 14.50
CA ASN A 370 9.96 -22.48 15.05
C ASN A 370 9.08 -23.45 14.26
N SER A 371 9.68 -24.36 13.49
CA SER A 371 8.97 -25.29 12.60
C SER A 371 7.91 -26.14 13.31
N ALA A 372 8.06 -26.37 14.63
CA ALA A 372 7.08 -27.08 15.44
C ALA A 372 5.73 -26.34 15.59
N SER A 373 5.76 -25.00 15.66
CA SER A 373 4.60 -24.13 15.88
C SER A 373 4.05 -23.50 14.60
N LEU A 374 4.68 -23.73 13.44
CA LEU A 374 4.34 -23.08 12.17
C LEU A 374 3.73 -24.08 11.17
N PRO A 375 2.44 -24.44 11.27
CA PRO A 375 1.81 -25.50 10.47
C PRO A 375 1.92 -25.31 8.95
N TYR A 376 1.78 -24.08 8.44
CA TYR A 376 1.82 -23.77 7.02
C TYR A 376 3.26 -23.61 6.51
N SER A 377 4.08 -22.78 7.17
CA SER A 377 5.45 -22.52 6.71
C SER A 377 6.34 -23.77 6.79
N SER A 378 6.06 -24.69 7.72
CA SER A 378 6.77 -25.98 7.84
C SER A 378 6.25 -27.07 6.90
N LYS A 379 5.24 -26.78 6.07
CA LYS A 379 4.59 -27.74 5.14
C LYS A 379 3.91 -28.93 5.83
N ARG A 380 3.56 -28.82 7.11
CA ARG A 380 2.83 -29.87 7.85
C ARG A 380 1.34 -29.89 7.51
N THR A 381 0.80 -28.73 7.17
CA THR A 381 -0.61 -28.58 6.77
C THR A 381 -0.66 -28.19 5.30
N PRO A 382 -1.50 -28.85 4.48
CA PRO A 382 -1.73 -28.40 3.10
C PRO A 382 -2.28 -26.98 3.11
N ILE A 383 -1.78 -26.15 2.22
CA ILE A 383 -2.18 -24.76 2.16
C ILE A 383 -3.60 -24.68 1.57
N PRO A 384 -4.48 -23.88 2.18
CA PRO A 384 -5.79 -23.62 1.60
C PRO A 384 -5.65 -22.94 0.24
N SER A 385 -6.47 -23.35 -0.73
CA SER A 385 -6.52 -22.80 -2.09
C SER A 385 -6.95 -21.33 -2.17
N PHE A 386 -7.16 -20.67 -1.03
CA PHE A 386 -7.65 -19.30 -0.96
C PHE A 386 -6.51 -18.29 -0.80
N PRO A 387 -6.69 -17.03 -1.25
CA PRO A 387 -5.73 -15.97 -0.99
C PRO A 387 -5.48 -15.77 0.52
N GLY A 388 -4.25 -15.41 0.89
CA GLY A 388 -3.84 -15.27 2.29
C GLY A 388 -4.76 -14.37 3.14
N LYS A 389 -5.37 -13.33 2.56
CA LYS A 389 -6.41 -12.52 3.23
C LYS A 389 -7.62 -13.33 3.69
N ALA A 390 -8.17 -14.15 2.80
CA ALA A 390 -9.33 -14.97 3.09
C ALA A 390 -8.99 -16.03 4.13
N VAL A 391 -7.80 -16.62 4.04
CA VAL A 391 -7.30 -17.58 5.02
C VAL A 391 -7.13 -16.93 6.40
N GLY A 392 -6.57 -15.71 6.46
CA GLY A 392 -6.45 -14.95 7.71
C GLY A 392 -7.80 -14.68 8.38
N LEU A 393 -8.82 -14.30 7.60
CA LEU A 393 -10.19 -14.14 8.12
C LEU A 393 -10.77 -15.45 8.66
N LEU A 394 -10.55 -16.58 7.95
CA LEU A 394 -10.97 -17.90 8.42
C LEU A 394 -10.26 -18.30 9.71
N GLN A 395 -8.98 -17.98 9.86
CA GLN A 395 -8.23 -18.19 11.10
C GLN A 395 -8.82 -17.38 12.26
N SER A 396 -9.18 -16.11 12.03
CA SER A 396 -9.84 -15.30 13.05
C SER A 396 -11.17 -15.91 13.49
N VAL A 397 -11.99 -16.39 12.54
CA VAL A 397 -13.25 -17.08 12.86
C VAL A 397 -13.00 -18.36 13.66
N HIS A 398 -12.06 -19.20 13.22
CA HIS A 398 -11.72 -20.43 13.92
C HIS A 398 -11.17 -20.16 15.33
N PHE A 399 -10.33 -19.13 15.47
CA PHE A 399 -9.81 -18.67 16.75
C PHE A 399 -10.94 -18.33 17.74
N PHE A 400 -11.99 -17.65 17.28
CA PHE A 400 -13.14 -17.33 18.11
C PHE A 400 -14.00 -18.52 18.48
N ILE A 401 -14.14 -19.49 17.59
CA ILE A 401 -14.83 -20.76 17.90
C ILE A 401 -14.09 -21.49 19.02
N SER A 402 -12.76 -21.51 18.97
CA SER A 402 -11.90 -22.13 19.99
C SER A 402 -11.78 -21.30 21.28
N HIS A 403 -11.99 -19.98 21.20
CA HIS A 403 -11.86 -19.05 22.33
C HIS A 403 -13.08 -18.13 22.45
N PRO A 404 -14.25 -18.67 22.83
CA PRO A 404 -15.51 -17.91 22.84
C PRO A 404 -15.48 -16.69 23.77
N SER A 405 -14.71 -16.74 24.87
CA SER A 405 -14.52 -15.60 25.77
C SER A 405 -13.85 -14.39 25.11
N LYS A 406 -13.03 -14.62 24.08
CA LYS A 406 -12.32 -13.57 23.35
C LYS A 406 -13.16 -12.93 22.25
N ILE A 407 -14.35 -13.46 21.92
CA ILE A 407 -15.25 -12.89 20.90
C ILE A 407 -15.61 -11.43 21.22
N ILE A 408 -15.82 -11.12 22.50
CA ILE A 408 -16.37 -9.83 22.93
C ILE A 408 -15.31 -8.72 22.80
N VAL A 409 -14.12 -8.95 23.38
CA VAL A 409 -13.05 -7.94 23.53
C VAL A 409 -11.81 -8.20 22.69
N GLY A 410 -11.76 -9.30 21.94
CA GLY A 410 -10.63 -9.72 21.11
C GLY A 410 -9.47 -10.30 21.93
N ASN A 411 -8.37 -10.59 21.24
CA ASN A 411 -7.14 -11.12 21.85
C ASN A 411 -6.29 -10.05 22.54
N GLY A 412 -6.64 -8.77 22.37
CA GLY A 412 -5.81 -7.65 22.77
C GLY A 412 -4.90 -7.16 21.64
N MET A 413 -4.56 -5.88 21.73
CA MET A 413 -3.73 -5.16 20.78
C MET A 413 -2.34 -5.79 20.62
N GLY A 414 -1.95 -6.11 19.39
CA GLY A 414 -0.66 -6.72 19.09
C GLY A 414 -0.58 -8.23 19.33
N ASN A 415 -1.69 -8.89 19.69
CA ASN A 415 -1.74 -10.32 19.98
C ASN A 415 -2.31 -11.18 18.86
N PHE A 416 -2.81 -10.60 17.76
CA PHE A 416 -3.41 -11.39 16.68
C PHE A 416 -3.18 -10.84 15.28
N SER A 417 -3.80 -9.72 14.89
CA SER A 417 -3.72 -9.22 13.50
C SER A 417 -3.53 -7.70 13.47
N SER A 418 -2.29 -7.24 13.58
CA SER A 418 -1.94 -5.82 13.46
C SER A 418 -0.53 -5.61 12.93
N LYS A 419 -0.26 -4.43 12.38
CA LYS A 419 1.09 -4.03 11.98
C LYS A 419 2.01 -3.98 13.20
N LEU A 420 1.47 -3.61 14.35
CA LEU A 420 2.17 -3.67 15.63
C LEU A 420 2.59 -5.10 15.99
N ALA A 421 1.71 -6.11 15.86
CA ALA A 421 2.06 -7.51 16.10
C ALA A 421 3.24 -7.95 15.20
N PHE A 422 3.21 -7.61 13.91
CA PHE A 422 4.33 -7.88 13.00
C PHE A 422 5.61 -7.18 13.43
N ARG A 423 5.52 -5.91 13.86
CA ARG A 423 6.68 -5.13 14.30
C ARG A 423 7.32 -5.72 15.56
N THR A 424 6.53 -6.16 16.54
CA THR A 424 7.03 -6.66 17.83
C THR A 424 7.78 -7.99 17.72
N THR A 425 7.57 -8.75 16.63
CA THR A 425 8.38 -9.95 16.31
C THR A 425 9.87 -9.63 16.15
N ASN A 426 10.20 -8.38 15.82
CA ASN A 426 11.57 -7.95 15.49
C ASN A 426 12.19 -8.74 14.32
N LEU A 427 11.36 -9.27 13.41
CA LEU A 427 11.80 -9.89 12.14
C LEU A 427 12.08 -8.85 11.03
N GLY A 428 12.04 -7.55 11.37
CA GLY A 428 12.14 -6.45 10.39
C GLY A 428 10.88 -6.27 9.54
N ILE A 429 9.79 -6.97 9.87
CA ILE A 429 8.51 -6.84 9.19
C ILE A 429 7.85 -5.54 9.67
N THR A 430 7.60 -4.61 8.75
CA THR A 430 6.92 -3.33 9.00
C THR A 430 7.62 -2.34 9.94
N GLY A 431 8.94 -2.48 10.05
CA GLY A 431 9.82 -1.58 10.80
C GLY A 431 10.61 -2.29 11.90
N ASN A 432 11.37 -1.51 12.66
CA ASN A 432 12.19 -2.02 13.75
C ASN A 432 11.43 -1.95 15.09
N TYR A 433 11.77 -2.87 15.99
CA TYR A 433 11.33 -2.86 17.38
C TYR A 433 12.53 -3.14 18.29
N PRO A 434 12.59 -2.60 19.52
CA PRO A 434 13.74 -2.86 20.40
C PRO A 434 13.87 -4.37 20.68
N LYS A 435 15.01 -4.97 20.29
CA LYS A 435 15.23 -6.43 20.40
C LYS A 435 14.98 -6.98 21.80
N LYS A 436 15.36 -6.23 22.85
CA LYS A 436 15.17 -6.60 24.26
C LYS A 436 13.70 -6.82 24.63
N TYR A 437 12.78 -6.12 23.97
CA TYR A 437 11.35 -6.17 24.25
C TYR A 437 10.57 -6.93 23.16
N ALA A 438 11.26 -7.70 22.30
CA ALA A 438 10.60 -8.50 21.28
C ALA A 438 9.51 -9.37 21.91
N TYR A 439 8.35 -9.38 21.26
CA TYR A 439 7.14 -10.00 21.76
C TYR A 439 6.38 -10.65 20.59
N ILE A 440 6.04 -11.92 20.78
CA ILE A 440 5.22 -12.71 19.84
C ILE A 440 4.19 -13.43 20.69
N ASN A 441 2.91 -13.16 20.44
CA ASN A 441 1.82 -13.93 21.04
C ASN A 441 1.67 -15.26 20.31
N GLU A 442 1.37 -16.35 21.03
CA GLU A 442 1.20 -17.67 20.42
C GLU A 442 0.08 -17.70 19.38
N ASP A 443 -1.05 -17.05 19.68
CA ASP A 443 -2.18 -16.99 18.75
C ASP A 443 -1.80 -16.26 17.46
N PHE A 444 -0.96 -15.22 17.54
CA PHE A 444 -0.42 -14.56 16.35
C PHE A 444 0.57 -15.44 15.59
N LEU A 445 1.45 -16.14 16.32
CA LEU A 445 2.50 -16.99 15.76
C LEU A 445 1.91 -18.09 14.87
N VAL A 446 0.95 -18.85 15.39
CA VAL A 446 0.37 -20.01 14.70
C VAL A 446 -0.66 -19.63 13.62
N ASN A 447 -1.14 -18.39 13.63
CA ASN A 447 -2.12 -17.89 12.67
C ASN A 447 -1.47 -16.93 11.65
N HIS A 448 -1.68 -15.62 11.81
CA HIS A 448 -1.35 -14.62 10.79
C HIS A 448 0.13 -14.50 10.49
N LEU A 449 1.01 -14.70 11.49
CA LEU A 449 2.44 -14.67 11.25
C LEU A 449 2.86 -15.85 10.37
N ASP A 450 2.34 -17.06 10.62
CA ASP A 450 2.65 -18.23 9.82
C ASP A 450 2.19 -18.09 8.36
N ILE A 451 0.97 -17.58 8.12
CA ILE A 451 0.50 -17.28 6.75
C ILE A 451 1.44 -16.30 6.07
N TYR A 452 1.78 -15.21 6.75
CA TYR A 452 2.67 -14.20 6.20
C TYR A 452 4.04 -14.81 5.86
N LEU A 453 4.65 -15.55 6.79
CA LEU A 453 5.93 -16.20 6.59
C LEU A 453 5.88 -17.19 5.41
N TYR A 454 4.81 -17.95 5.28
CA TYR A 454 4.64 -18.89 4.18
C TYR A 454 4.64 -18.20 2.80
N PHE A 455 3.95 -17.08 2.65
CA PHE A 455 3.89 -16.35 1.36
C PHE A 455 5.13 -15.48 1.12
N PHE A 456 5.62 -14.78 2.14
CA PHE A 456 6.67 -13.76 2.00
C PHE A 456 8.09 -14.29 2.17
N SER A 457 8.28 -15.56 2.56
CA SER A 457 9.56 -16.25 2.45
C SER A 457 9.83 -16.86 1.06
N LYS A 458 8.82 -16.87 0.18
CA LYS A 458 8.90 -17.43 -1.18
C LYS A 458 9.40 -16.39 -2.20
N GLN A 459 9.30 -16.71 -3.49
CA GLN A 459 9.66 -15.78 -4.56
C GLN A 459 8.73 -14.57 -4.60
N SER A 460 9.20 -13.47 -5.17
CA SER A 460 8.50 -12.17 -5.22
C SER A 460 7.08 -12.25 -5.79
N GLY A 461 6.78 -13.20 -6.69
CA GLY A 461 5.43 -13.43 -7.21
C GLY A 461 4.38 -13.79 -6.15
N TYR A 462 4.80 -14.25 -4.97
CA TYR A 462 3.92 -14.53 -3.84
C TYR A 462 3.71 -13.32 -2.92
N HIS A 463 4.51 -12.26 -3.05
CA HIS A 463 4.48 -11.07 -2.19
C HIS A 463 3.36 -10.09 -2.57
N SER A 464 2.22 -10.62 -3.02
CA SER A 464 1.05 -9.82 -3.35
C SER A 464 0.31 -9.41 -2.08
N ILE A 465 -0.30 -8.23 -2.11
CA ILE A 465 -1.20 -7.75 -1.07
C ILE A 465 -2.37 -8.72 -0.84
N THR A 466 -2.82 -9.43 -1.88
CA THR A 466 -3.86 -10.47 -1.77
C THR A 466 -3.47 -11.63 -0.86
N ASN A 467 -2.16 -11.89 -0.74
CA ASN A 467 -1.60 -12.93 0.11
C ASN A 467 -1.18 -12.43 1.50
N SER A 468 -1.14 -11.11 1.72
CA SER A 468 -0.91 -10.59 3.07
C SER A 468 -2.18 -10.79 3.89
N PRO A 469 -2.11 -11.31 5.12
CA PRO A 469 -3.29 -11.48 5.98
C PRO A 469 -3.81 -10.13 6.52
N PHE A 470 -3.30 -9.00 6.04
CA PHE A 470 -3.57 -7.69 6.59
C PHE A 470 -4.98 -7.23 6.25
N SER A 471 -5.74 -6.78 7.26
CA SER A 471 -6.99 -6.07 7.07
C SER A 471 -7.32 -5.28 8.34
N GLY A 472 -7.78 -4.03 8.17
CA GLY A 472 -8.31 -3.25 9.29
C GLY A 472 -9.56 -3.87 9.92
N TYR A 473 -10.41 -4.56 9.15
CA TYR A 473 -11.57 -5.28 9.70
C TYR A 473 -11.14 -6.44 10.57
N ASP A 474 -10.19 -7.22 10.07
CA ASP A 474 -9.65 -8.36 10.79
C ASP A 474 -8.86 -7.91 12.04
N GLN A 475 -8.13 -6.81 11.96
CA GLN A 475 -7.51 -6.18 13.12
C GLN A 475 -8.55 -5.81 14.18
N LEU A 476 -9.60 -5.06 13.79
CA LEU A 476 -10.64 -4.63 14.72
C LEU A 476 -11.36 -5.82 15.35
N LEU A 477 -11.68 -6.83 14.55
CA LEU A 477 -12.37 -8.02 15.03
C LEU A 477 -11.46 -8.86 15.92
N SER A 478 -10.28 -9.25 15.45
CA SER A 478 -9.38 -10.18 16.14
C SER A 478 -8.75 -9.60 17.42
N GLU A 479 -8.34 -8.33 17.40
CA GLU A 479 -7.65 -7.71 18.54
C GLU A 479 -8.60 -7.04 19.53
N TYR A 480 -9.74 -6.52 19.06
CA TYR A 480 -10.70 -5.75 19.87
C TYR A 480 -12.10 -6.38 19.94
N GLY A 481 -12.31 -7.54 19.31
CA GLY A 481 -13.55 -8.30 19.35
C GLY A 481 -14.69 -7.65 18.57
N ILE A 482 -15.89 -8.20 18.75
CA ILE A 482 -17.12 -7.64 18.19
C ILE A 482 -17.34 -6.21 18.70
N ILE A 483 -16.96 -5.90 19.95
CA ILE A 483 -17.07 -4.53 20.47
C ILE A 483 -16.22 -3.58 19.64
N GLY A 484 -14.95 -3.91 19.33
CA GLY A 484 -14.09 -3.05 18.52
C GLY A 484 -14.67 -2.76 17.13
N LEU A 485 -15.21 -3.79 16.47
CA LEU A 485 -15.87 -3.66 15.17
C LEU A 485 -17.16 -2.81 15.27
N LEU A 486 -17.97 -2.99 16.32
CA LEU A 486 -19.14 -2.14 16.58
C LEU A 486 -18.75 -0.69 16.86
N LEU A 487 -17.68 -0.45 17.64
CA LEU A 487 -17.18 0.90 17.90
C LEU A 487 -16.78 1.61 16.62
N PHE A 488 -16.15 0.88 15.69
CA PHE A 488 -15.82 1.42 14.37
C PHE A 488 -17.08 1.78 13.57
N PHE A 489 -18.04 0.86 13.40
CA PHE A 489 -19.24 1.16 12.62
C PHE A 489 -20.12 2.26 13.26
N ILE A 490 -20.28 2.25 14.58
CA ILE A 490 -21.16 3.19 15.29
C ILE A 490 -20.48 4.55 15.47
N PHE A 491 -19.25 4.60 15.98
CA PHE A 491 -18.62 5.85 16.40
C PHE A 491 -17.63 6.44 15.39
N TYR A 492 -17.12 5.65 14.43
CA TYR A 492 -16.28 6.16 13.35
C TYR A 492 -17.09 6.40 12.08
N ILE A 493 -17.68 5.34 11.53
CA ILE A 493 -18.50 5.44 10.30
C ILE A 493 -19.79 6.21 10.59
N GLY A 494 -20.48 5.89 11.69
CA GLY A 494 -21.69 6.59 12.13
C GLY A 494 -21.47 8.09 12.39
N TYR A 495 -20.25 8.51 12.80
CA TYR A 495 -19.92 9.93 12.96
C TYR A 495 -20.05 10.71 11.65
N PHE A 496 -19.65 10.13 10.52
CA PHE A 496 -19.78 10.76 9.21
C PHE A 496 -21.16 10.52 8.58
N LEU A 497 -21.74 9.32 8.77
CA LEU A 497 -23.05 8.97 8.22
C LEU A 497 -24.22 9.74 8.85
N LYS A 498 -24.08 10.30 10.05
CA LYS A 498 -25.11 11.19 10.63
C LYS A 498 -25.44 12.38 9.72
N ASP A 499 -24.48 12.81 8.91
CA ASP A 499 -24.61 13.89 7.92
C ASP A 499 -24.75 13.34 6.49
N PHE A 500 -25.19 12.08 6.29
CA PHE A 500 -25.22 11.41 4.98
C PHE A 500 -25.93 12.21 3.87
N ARG A 501 -27.04 12.89 4.19
CA ARG A 501 -27.78 13.73 3.24
C ARG A 501 -26.97 14.94 2.75
N LYS A 502 -25.97 15.37 3.52
CA LYS A 502 -25.04 16.45 3.20
C LYS A 502 -23.79 15.96 2.47
N LEU A 503 -23.58 14.65 2.35
CA LEU A 503 -22.39 14.11 1.71
C LEU A 503 -22.56 14.06 0.18
N THR A 504 -21.82 14.90 -0.52
CA THR A 504 -21.76 14.89 -1.99
C THR A 504 -20.68 13.91 -2.46
N TYR A 505 -19.43 14.33 -2.45
CA TYR A 505 -18.26 13.47 -2.68
C TYR A 505 -17.89 12.63 -1.47
N GLY A 506 -18.43 12.93 -0.29
CA GLY A 506 -18.18 12.15 0.92
C GLY A 506 -18.69 10.71 0.84
N ILE A 507 -19.80 10.45 0.13
CA ILE A 507 -20.33 9.08 -0.03
C ILE A 507 -19.37 8.18 -0.81
N PRO A 508 -18.95 8.51 -2.05
CA PRO A 508 -18.01 7.65 -2.78
C PRO A 508 -16.65 7.54 -2.07
N LEU A 509 -16.20 8.58 -1.35
CA LEU A 509 -14.99 8.48 -0.52
C LEU A 509 -15.18 7.54 0.67
N LEU A 510 -16.35 7.52 1.31
CA LEU A 510 -16.65 6.58 2.39
C LEU A 510 -16.72 5.14 1.87
N CYS A 511 -17.31 4.92 0.70
CA CYS A 511 -17.29 3.62 0.03
C CYS A 511 -15.85 3.17 -0.28
N LEU A 512 -15.02 4.08 -0.80
CA LEU A 512 -13.60 3.81 -1.06
C LEU A 512 -12.87 3.44 0.24
N LEU A 513 -13.09 4.21 1.32
CA LEU A 513 -12.49 3.99 2.63
C LEU A 513 -12.84 2.60 3.19
N LEU A 514 -14.11 2.20 3.10
CA LEU A 514 -14.55 0.87 3.51
C LEU A 514 -13.85 -0.24 2.69
N GLY A 515 -13.74 -0.07 1.37
CA GLY A 515 -12.98 -1.01 0.52
C GLY A 515 -11.51 -1.09 0.91
N ILE A 516 -10.89 0.05 1.24
CA ILE A 516 -9.48 0.14 1.60
C ILE A 516 -9.16 -0.59 2.92
N PHE A 517 -10.09 -0.63 3.88
CA PHE A 517 -9.89 -1.38 5.14
C PHE A 517 -9.75 -2.91 4.95
N PHE A 518 -10.04 -3.46 3.77
CA PHE A 518 -9.70 -4.86 3.43
C PHE A 518 -8.23 -5.07 3.06
N ILE A 519 -7.47 -4.02 2.78
CA ILE A 519 -6.13 -4.13 2.19
C ILE A 519 -5.03 -4.21 3.26
N ASP A 520 -5.07 -3.31 4.23
CA ASP A 520 -3.94 -3.01 5.13
C ASP A 520 -4.47 -2.43 6.46
N TYR A 521 -3.58 -2.28 7.44
CA TYR A 521 -3.82 -1.74 8.78
C TYR A 521 -3.77 -0.20 8.80
N TRP A 522 -4.66 0.44 8.04
CA TRP A 522 -4.59 1.90 7.77
C TRP A 522 -4.61 2.79 9.01
N PHE A 523 -5.23 2.33 10.10
CA PHE A 523 -5.20 3.04 11.38
C PHE A 523 -3.78 3.16 11.94
N GLU A 524 -2.97 2.10 11.86
CA GLU A 524 -1.60 2.10 12.38
C GLU A 524 -0.60 2.75 11.42
N GLN A 525 -0.95 2.86 10.13
CA GLN A 525 -0.11 3.54 9.15
C GLN A 525 -0.16 5.08 9.30
N LEU A 526 -1.25 5.62 9.85
CA LEU A 526 -1.47 7.06 10.03
C LEU A 526 -1.23 7.87 8.74
N SER A 527 -1.44 7.27 7.57
CA SER A 527 -1.05 7.83 6.27
C SER A 527 -2.26 8.37 5.51
N VAL A 528 -3.21 7.52 5.11
CA VAL A 528 -4.30 7.96 4.21
C VAL A 528 -5.51 8.50 4.98
N LEU A 529 -5.77 8.00 6.19
CA LEU A 529 -7.00 8.31 6.93
C LEU A 529 -7.20 9.80 7.21
N ILE A 530 -6.13 10.52 7.53
CA ILE A 530 -6.21 11.96 7.85
C ILE A 530 -6.68 12.78 6.64
N LEU A 531 -6.28 12.37 5.42
CA LEU A 531 -6.77 13.02 4.20
C LEU A 531 -8.25 12.70 3.97
N PHE A 532 -8.68 11.46 4.18
CA PHE A 532 -10.10 11.10 4.10
C PHE A 532 -10.95 11.90 5.08
N GLU A 533 -10.51 11.99 6.33
CA GLU A 533 -11.19 12.73 7.38
C GLU A 533 -11.28 14.22 7.05
N LEU A 534 -10.18 14.83 6.57
CA LEU A 534 -10.18 16.22 6.08
C LEU A 534 -11.25 16.42 5.02
N MET A 535 -11.31 15.53 4.03
CA MET A 535 -12.23 15.66 2.90
C MET A 535 -13.68 15.46 3.29
N LEU A 536 -13.97 14.49 4.17
CA LEU A 536 -15.31 14.27 4.72
C LEU A 536 -15.77 15.46 5.58
N LEU A 537 -14.91 15.95 6.47
CA LEU A 537 -15.20 17.12 7.32
C LEU A 537 -15.44 18.39 6.49
N LEU A 538 -14.62 18.61 5.46
CA LEU A 538 -14.78 19.70 4.51
C LEU A 538 -16.12 19.58 3.77
N ASN A 539 -16.49 18.37 3.34
CA ASN A 539 -17.74 18.16 2.62
C ASN A 539 -18.97 18.51 3.47
N ILE A 540 -18.95 18.12 4.75
CA ILE A 540 -20.00 18.45 5.71
C ILE A 540 -20.10 19.97 5.90
N LYS A 541 -18.96 20.66 6.01
CA LYS A 541 -18.93 22.13 6.18
C LYS A 541 -19.55 22.84 4.98
N GLU A 542 -19.13 22.50 3.76
CA GLU A 542 -19.64 23.14 2.55
C GLU A 542 -21.15 23.01 2.40
N SER A 543 -21.66 21.79 2.59
CA SER A 543 -23.08 21.51 2.43
C SER A 543 -23.92 22.17 3.52
N SER A 544 -23.34 22.36 4.72
CA SER A 544 -23.99 23.11 5.80
C SER A 544 -24.08 24.60 5.46
N LEU A 545 -23.03 25.19 4.87
CA LEU A 545 -23.03 26.60 4.44
C LEU A 545 -24.02 26.84 3.28
N GLN A 546 -24.14 25.88 2.35
CA GLN A 546 -25.13 25.94 1.28
C GLN A 546 -26.56 25.89 1.82
N ALA A 547 -26.84 25.03 2.80
CA ALA A 547 -28.17 24.90 3.39
C ALA A 547 -28.63 26.15 4.14
N THR A 548 -27.70 26.92 4.74
CA THR A 548 -28.01 28.16 5.46
C THR A 548 -28.14 29.39 4.54
N GLY A 549 -28.14 29.22 3.21
CA GLY A 549 -28.25 30.33 2.25
C GLY A 549 -27.02 31.24 2.21
N GLY A 550 -25.90 30.82 2.80
CA GLY A 550 -24.68 31.62 2.93
C GLY A 550 -23.87 31.78 1.63
N LEU A 551 -24.38 31.26 0.51
CA LEU A 551 -23.78 31.39 -0.82
C LEU A 551 -24.87 31.68 -1.86
N ALA A 552 -25.49 32.86 -1.75
CA ALA A 552 -25.96 33.56 -2.92
C ALA A 552 -24.75 34.30 -3.51
N ASN A 553 -24.19 33.76 -4.59
CA ASN A 553 -23.13 34.32 -5.45
C ASN A 553 -21.67 34.16 -4.99
N GLU A 554 -21.02 33.03 -5.35
CA GLU A 554 -19.60 32.99 -5.77
C GLU A 554 -19.39 31.98 -6.91
#